data_AF-A0A554P8Q9-F1
#
_entry.id   AF-A0A554P8Q9-F1
#
_cell.length_a   1.000
_cell.length_b   1.000
_cell.length_c   1.000
_cell.angle_alpha   90.00
_cell.angle_beta   90.00
_cell.angle_gamma   90.00
#
_symmetry.space_group_name_H-M   'P 1'
#
loop_
_entity.id
_entity.type
_entity.pdbx_description
1 polymer ?
#
loop_
_entity_poly.entity_id
_entity_poly.type
_entity_poly.pdbx_seq_one_letter_code
_entity_poly.pdbx_strand_id
1 'polypeptide(L)'
;MAGLTKEQKAAKVLLAKAIELSGLSAESFESLDEQERADWSKSAQDALDLAAQEERRLADEAAAAHASGKPLPEDAEPDYSGLVQMEQGDEEIHVHPSCVDDHKRLGWKEV
;
A
#
# COMPACT_ATOMS: atom_id res chain seq x y z
N MET A 1 20.39 -19.40 -27.49
CA MET A 1 19.34 -19.67 -26.49
C MET A 1 18.12 -18.84 -26.87
N ALA A 2 17.19 -19.41 -27.65
CA ALA A 2 15.96 -18.70 -27.98
C ALA A 2 15.15 -18.52 -26.69
N GLY A 3 14.97 -17.27 -26.26
CA GLY A 3 14.13 -16.96 -25.12
C GLY A 3 12.67 -17.29 -25.43
N LEU A 4 11.91 -17.66 -24.39
CA LEU A 4 10.47 -17.90 -24.50
C LEU A 4 9.77 -16.66 -25.07
N THR A 5 8.83 -16.87 -25.99
CA THR A 5 8.00 -15.80 -26.56
C THR A 5 7.09 -15.17 -25.50
N LYS A 6 6.55 -13.97 -25.76
CA LYS A 6 5.64 -13.30 -24.82
C LYS A 6 4.44 -14.17 -24.45
N GLU A 7 3.88 -14.88 -25.43
CA GLU A 7 2.75 -15.80 -25.25
C GLU A 7 3.14 -17.01 -24.39
N GLN A 8 4.32 -17.59 -24.62
CA GLN A 8 4.82 -18.69 -23.81
C GLN A 8 5.06 -18.29 -22.35
N LYS A 9 5.48 -17.03 -22.11
CA LYS A 9 5.61 -16.49 -20.76
C LYS A 9 4.24 -16.30 -20.11
N ALA A 10 3.28 -15.72 -20.82
CA ALA A 10 1.92 -15.55 -20.32
C ALA A 10 1.25 -16.89 -19.97
N ALA A 11 1.38 -17.90 -20.84
CA ALA A 11 0.88 -19.24 -20.59
C ALA A 11 1.53 -19.89 -19.35
N LYS A 12 2.83 -19.69 -19.14
CA LYS A 12 3.52 -20.17 -17.93
C LYS A 12 3.04 -19.47 -16.66
N VAL A 13 2.82 -18.15 -16.71
CA VAL A 13 2.30 -17.39 -15.57
C VAL A 13 0.88 -17.84 -15.22
N LEU A 14 0.03 -18.04 -16.22
CA LEU A 14 -1.32 -18.53 -16.02
C LEU A 14 -1.33 -19.94 -15.42
N LEU A 15 -0.52 -20.86 -15.96
CA LEU A 15 -0.38 -22.21 -15.42
C LEU A 15 0.14 -22.20 -13.97
N ALA A 16 1.16 -21.39 -13.69
CA ALA A 16 1.69 -21.27 -12.34
C ALA A 16 0.62 -20.75 -11.36
N LYS A 17 -0.18 -19.76 -11.79
CA LYS A 17 -1.25 -19.21 -10.96
C LYS A 17 -2.40 -20.19 -10.77
N ALA A 18 -2.74 -20.98 -11.78
CA ALA A 18 -3.74 -22.04 -11.69
C ALA A 18 -3.31 -23.14 -10.71
N ILE A 19 -2.04 -23.56 -10.77
CA ILE A 19 -1.47 -24.53 -9.82
C ILE A 19 -1.49 -23.95 -8.40
N GLU A 20 -1.05 -22.69 -8.22
CA GLU A 20 -1.06 -21.99 -6.94
C GLU A 20 -2.48 -21.93 -6.33
N LEU A 21 -3.49 -21.56 -7.13
CA LEU A 21 -4.88 -21.45 -6.68
C LEU A 21 -5.50 -22.82 -6.36
N SER A 22 -5.17 -23.85 -7.13
CA SER A 22 -5.63 -25.21 -6.88
C SER A 22 -5.02 -25.84 -5.62
N GLY A 23 -3.87 -25.32 -5.15
CA GLY A 23 -3.10 -25.90 -4.05
C GLY A 23 -2.46 -27.25 -4.37
N LEU A 24 -2.48 -27.66 -5.64
CA LEU A 24 -1.93 -28.94 -6.10
C LEU A 24 -0.46 -28.81 -6.51
N SER A 25 0.21 -29.96 -6.59
CA SER A 25 1.49 -30.03 -7.29
C SER A 25 1.28 -29.93 -8.81
N ALA A 26 2.32 -29.54 -9.56
CA ALA A 26 2.25 -29.50 -11.02
C ALA A 26 1.86 -30.86 -11.63
N GLU A 27 2.39 -31.95 -11.09
CA GLU A 27 2.09 -33.32 -11.53
C GLU A 27 0.63 -33.70 -11.27
N SER A 28 0.10 -33.32 -10.10
CA SER A 28 -1.32 -33.53 -9.77
C SER A 28 -2.24 -32.66 -10.63
N PHE A 29 -1.83 -31.44 -10.94
CA PHE A 29 -2.59 -30.53 -11.81
C PHE A 29 -2.66 -31.04 -13.25
N GLU A 30 -1.59 -31.65 -13.77
CA GLU A 30 -1.60 -32.29 -15.10
C GLU A 30 -2.50 -33.52 -15.17
N SER A 31 -2.72 -34.20 -14.03
CA SER A 31 -3.62 -35.36 -13.94
C SER A 31 -5.11 -34.98 -13.86
N LEU A 32 -5.43 -33.70 -13.70
CA LEU A 32 -6.81 -33.21 -13.72
C LEU A 32 -7.43 -33.36 -15.11
N ASP A 33 -8.75 -33.48 -15.14
CA ASP A 33 -9.45 -33.53 -16.42
C ASP A 33 -9.43 -32.17 -17.14
N GLU A 34 -9.87 -32.15 -18.40
CA GLU A 34 -9.86 -30.91 -19.20
C GLU A 34 -10.80 -29.84 -18.65
N GLN A 35 -11.91 -30.24 -18.03
CA GLN A 35 -12.90 -29.33 -17.45
C GLN A 35 -12.34 -28.67 -16.19
N GLU A 36 -11.78 -29.45 -15.28
CA GLU A 36 -11.13 -28.96 -14.05
C GLU A 36 -9.97 -28.02 -14.38
N ARG A 37 -9.11 -28.39 -15.34
CA ARG A 37 -8.01 -27.52 -15.78
C ARG A 37 -8.51 -26.22 -16.40
N ALA A 38 -9.61 -26.26 -17.16
CA ALA A 38 -10.23 -25.06 -17.71
C ALA A 38 -10.81 -24.15 -16.61
N ASP A 39 -11.46 -24.72 -15.60
CA ASP A 39 -12.04 -23.98 -14.47
C ASP A 39 -10.95 -23.29 -13.63
N TRP A 40 -9.84 -23.98 -13.37
CA TRP A 40 -8.68 -23.40 -12.69
C TRP A 40 -7.94 -22.37 -13.55
N SER A 41 -7.83 -22.61 -14.86
CA SER A 41 -7.23 -21.64 -15.79
C SER A 41 -8.04 -20.36 -15.87
N LYS A 42 -9.38 -20.46 -15.87
CA LYS A 42 -10.27 -19.30 -15.80
C LYS A 42 -10.12 -18.54 -14.49
N SER A 43 -10.10 -19.26 -13.37
CA SER A 43 -9.90 -18.66 -12.05
C SER A 43 -8.54 -17.96 -11.94
N ALA A 44 -7.49 -18.52 -12.56
CA ALA A 44 -6.17 -17.90 -12.66
C ALA A 44 -6.18 -16.62 -13.50
N GLN A 45 -6.90 -16.63 -14.62
CA GLN A 45 -7.08 -15.45 -15.46
C GLN A 45 -7.81 -14.34 -14.69
N ASP A 46 -8.94 -14.66 -14.04
CA ASP A 46 -9.73 -13.71 -13.26
C ASP A 46 -8.90 -13.11 -12.10
N ALA A 47 -8.06 -13.90 -11.43
CA ALA A 47 -7.18 -13.42 -10.37
C ALA A 47 -6.09 -12.47 -10.89
N LEU A 48 -5.53 -12.73 -12.07
CA LEU A 48 -4.55 -11.84 -12.71
C LEU A 48 -5.22 -10.52 -13.15
N ASP A 49 -6.42 -10.59 -13.71
CA ASP A 49 -7.18 -9.41 -14.13
C ASP A 49 -7.61 -8.55 -12.94
N LEU A 50 -7.99 -9.19 -11.82
CA LEU A 50 -8.28 -8.47 -10.58
C LEU A 50 -7.05 -7.79 -10.00
N ALA A 51 -5.90 -8.47 -10.00
CA ALA A 51 -4.63 -7.88 -9.55
C ALA A 51 -4.22 -6.67 -10.42
N ALA A 52 -4.39 -6.77 -11.74
CA ALA A 52 -4.13 -5.66 -12.66
C ALA A 52 -5.09 -4.49 -12.43
N GLN A 53 -6.36 -4.76 -12.13
CA GLN A 53 -7.33 -3.72 -11.77
C GLN A 53 -6.98 -3.05 -10.43
N GLU A 54 -6.56 -3.81 -9.44
CA GLU A 54 -6.15 -3.26 -8.14
C GLU A 54 -4.87 -2.41 -8.25
N GLU A 55 -3.89 -2.86 -9.04
CA GLU A 55 -2.69 -2.07 -9.34
C GLU A 55 -3.05 -0.75 -10.02
N ARG A 56 -4.00 -0.78 -10.97
CA ARG A 56 -4.51 0.44 -11.60
C ARG A 56 -5.26 1.33 -10.62
N ARG A 57 -6.09 0.77 -9.74
CA ARG A 57 -6.81 1.52 -8.69
C ARG A 57 -5.84 2.23 -7.76
N LEU A 58 -4.78 1.55 -7.33
CA LEU A 58 -3.72 2.13 -6.49
C LEU A 58 -2.94 3.23 -7.23
N ALA A 59 -2.66 3.05 -8.52
CA ALA A 59 -2.00 4.07 -9.34
C ALA A 59 -2.89 5.31 -9.51
N ASP A 60 -4.18 5.13 -9.76
CA ASP A 60 -5.16 6.22 -9.89
C ASP A 60 -5.38 6.92 -8.53
N GLU A 61 -5.39 6.19 -7.41
CA GLU A 61 -5.45 6.74 -6.05
C GLU A 61 -4.19 7.55 -5.70
N ALA A 62 -3.00 7.04 -6.05
CA ALA A 62 -1.75 7.78 -5.89
C ALA A 62 -1.72 9.07 -6.73
N ALA A 63 -2.23 9.01 -7.96
CA ALA A 63 -2.38 10.19 -8.81
C ALA A 63 -3.39 11.19 -8.24
N ALA A 64 -4.51 10.72 -7.68
CA ALA A 64 -5.53 11.56 -7.05
C ALA A 64 -5.04 12.21 -5.75
N ALA A 65 -4.24 11.49 -4.95
CA ALA A 65 -3.58 12.03 -3.76
C ALA A 65 -2.60 13.16 -4.13
N HIS A 66 -1.84 12.98 -5.23
CA HIS A 66 -0.94 14.01 -5.75
C HIS A 66 -1.69 15.22 -6.36
N ALA A 67 -2.92 15.03 -6.84
CA ALA A 67 -3.75 16.11 -7.40
C ALA A 67 -4.54 16.89 -6.33
N SER A 68 -4.83 16.28 -5.18
CA SER A 68 -5.65 16.88 -4.11
C SER A 68 -4.81 17.58 -3.02
N GLY A 69 -3.51 17.31 -2.98
CA GLY A 69 -2.57 18.11 -2.20
C GLY A 69 -2.34 19.45 -2.87
N LYS A 70 -3.01 20.50 -2.41
CA LYS A 70 -2.53 21.87 -2.66
C LYS A 70 -1.07 21.88 -2.19
N PRO A 71 -0.07 22.21 -3.03
CA PRO A 71 1.31 22.21 -2.58
C PRO A 71 1.41 23.27 -1.50
N LEU A 72 1.51 22.84 -0.24
CA LEU A 72 2.05 23.69 0.80
C LEU A 72 3.51 23.93 0.38
N PRO A 73 3.97 25.19 0.38
CA PRO A 73 5.39 25.45 0.12
C PRO A 73 6.23 24.59 1.05
N GLU A 74 7.37 24.09 0.58
CA GLU A 74 8.30 23.27 1.39
C GLU A 74 8.78 24.00 2.67
N ASP A 75 8.56 25.32 2.75
CA ASP A 75 8.78 26.20 3.92
C ASP A 75 7.50 26.56 4.70
N ALA A 76 6.40 25.82 4.52
CA ALA A 76 5.19 26.05 5.32
C ALA A 76 5.46 25.62 6.77
N GLU A 77 5.69 26.60 7.64
CA GLU A 77 5.78 26.38 9.08
C GLU A 77 4.56 25.59 9.57
N PRO A 78 4.73 24.59 10.46
CA PRO A 78 3.61 23.88 11.03
C PRO A 78 2.64 24.87 11.67
N ASP A 79 1.34 24.70 11.43
CA ASP A 79 0.35 25.56 12.06
C ASP A 79 0.27 25.24 13.56
N TYR A 80 0.95 26.07 14.35
CA TYR A 80 0.89 26.00 15.82
C TYR A 80 -0.29 26.80 16.39
N SER A 81 -1.21 27.30 15.56
CA SER A 81 -2.38 28.06 16.01
C SER A 81 -3.23 27.22 16.97
N GLY A 82 -3.33 27.67 18.22
CA GLY A 82 -4.07 26.98 19.27
C GLY A 82 -3.24 26.04 20.13
N LEU A 83 -1.93 25.91 19.87
CA LEU A 83 -0.98 25.30 20.78
C LEU A 83 -0.35 26.36 21.69
N VAL A 84 0.01 25.93 22.89
CA VAL A 84 0.68 26.74 23.91
C VAL A 84 2.16 26.40 23.86
N GLN A 85 3.00 27.42 23.66
CA GLN A 85 4.45 27.26 23.69
C GLN A 85 4.93 27.08 25.13
N MET A 86 5.79 26.09 25.35
CA MET A 86 6.38 25.80 26.65
C MET A 86 7.88 25.57 26.55
N GLU A 87 8.64 26.05 27.53
CA GLU A 87 10.09 25.90 27.65
C GLU A 87 10.49 25.08 28.88
N GLN A 88 11.57 24.30 28.76
CA GLN A 88 12.26 23.66 29.87
C GLN A 88 13.76 23.61 29.57
N GLY A 89 14.56 24.43 30.28
CA GLY A 89 15.99 24.52 30.02
C GLY A 89 16.26 25.21 28.68
N ASP A 90 16.86 24.48 27.73
CA ASP A 90 17.13 24.96 26.36
C ASP A 90 16.16 24.34 25.33
N GLU A 91 15.10 23.65 25.79
CA GLU A 91 14.12 22.98 24.93
C GLU A 91 12.79 23.76 24.90
N GLU A 92 12.23 23.95 23.70
CA GLU A 92 10.91 24.56 23.46
C GLU A 92 9.98 23.58 22.74
N ILE A 93 8.72 23.51 23.18
CA ILE A 93 7.68 22.65 22.61
C ILE A 93 6.35 23.40 22.47
N HIS A 94 5.51 22.97 21.54
CA HIS A 94 4.14 23.47 21.39
C HIS A 94 3.16 22.37 21.81
N VAL A 95 2.36 22.59 22.85
CA VAL A 95 1.44 21.59 23.40
C VAL A 95 -0.01 22.04 23.36
N HIS A 96 -0.93 21.10 23.33
CA HIS A 96 -2.35 21.42 23.44
C HIS A 96 -2.67 21.99 24.82
N PRO A 97 -3.60 22.96 24.96
CA PRO A 97 -3.96 23.56 26.25
C PRO A 97 -4.33 22.55 27.35
N SER A 98 -4.91 21.40 26.97
CA SER A 98 -5.24 20.31 27.91
C SER A 98 -4.01 19.61 28.52
N CYS A 99 -2.84 19.73 27.89
CA CYS A 99 -1.60 19.10 28.30
C CYS A 99 -0.70 20.05 29.12
N VAL A 100 -1.03 21.34 29.16
CA VAL A 100 -0.22 22.38 29.83
C VAL A 100 -0.04 22.08 31.32
N ASP A 101 -1.10 21.66 32.02
CA ASP A 101 -1.03 21.36 33.45
C ASP A 101 -0.12 20.16 33.76
N ASP A 102 -0.08 19.17 32.87
CA ASP A 102 0.81 18.00 33.02
C ASP A 102 2.27 18.40 32.82
N HIS A 103 2.55 19.19 31.78
CA HIS A 103 3.90 19.70 31.50
C HIS A 103 4.37 20.67 32.60
N LYS A 104 3.48 21.49 33.16
CA LYS A 104 3.78 22.35 34.32
C LYS A 104 4.19 21.52 35.55
N ARG A 105 3.57 20.36 35.78
CA ARG A 105 3.97 19.43 36.85
C ARG A 105 5.33 18.79 36.61
N LEU A 106 5.70 18.60 35.35
CA LEU A 106 7.01 18.11 34.92
C LEU A 106 8.09 19.20 34.91
N GLY A 107 7.74 20.44 35.26
CA GLY A 107 8.66 21.57 35.37
C GLY A 107 8.83 22.40 34.10
N TRP A 108 7.95 22.26 33.12
CA TRP A 108 7.88 23.11 31.93
C TRP A 108 7.18 24.43 32.26
N LYS A 109 7.60 25.51 31.62
CA LYS A 109 7.02 26.85 31.79
C LYS A 109 6.39 27.30 30.49
N GLU A 110 5.24 27.93 30.58
CA GLU A 110 4.59 28.55 29.43
C GLU A 110 5.33 29.85 29.07
N VAL A 111 5.55 30.07 27.77
CA VAL A 111 6.27 31.23 27.20
C VAL A 111 5.29 32.20 26.56
#